data_AF-A0A6P0XNJ5-F1
#
_entry.id   AF-A0A6P0XNJ5-F1
#
_cell.length_a   1.000
_cell.length_b   1.000
_cell.length_c   1.000
_cell.angle_alpha   90.00
_cell.angle_beta   90.00
_cell.angle_gamma   90.00
#
_symmetry.space_group_name_H-M   'P 1'
#
loop_
_entity.id
_entity.type
_entity.pdbx_description
1 polymer ?
#
loop_
_entity_poly.entity_id
_entity_poly.type
_entity_poly.pdbx_seq_one_letter_code
_entity_poly.pdbx_strand_id
1 'polypeptide(L)'
;MTWLLLTTLKITSIEDVNKYVQWYSHRWLIERYHYVLKSGCGMEKLQLETAQRLEMALATYSIVAWRLLWLTYLARGSPTSSCEQVLEPS
;
A
#
# COMPACT_ATOMS: atom_id res chain seq x y z
N MET A 1 23.46 6.33 -6.39
CA MET A 1 22.54 6.47 -5.23
C MET A 1 23.05 5.55 -4.13
N THR A 2 23.10 6.03 -2.89
CA THR A 2 23.59 5.28 -1.72
C THR A 2 22.54 5.36 -0.61
N TRP A 3 22.33 4.26 0.12
CA TRP A 3 21.45 4.23 1.28
C TRP A 3 22.28 4.14 2.57
N LEU A 4 21.94 4.97 3.54
CA LEU A 4 22.38 4.86 4.92
C LEU A 4 21.13 4.64 5.77
N LEU A 5 21.00 3.46 6.38
CA LEU A 5 19.82 3.08 7.16
C LEU A 5 20.18 3.06 8.64
N LEU A 6 19.44 3.83 9.43
CA LEU A 6 19.51 3.80 10.89
C LEU A 6 18.37 2.92 11.41
N THR A 7 18.68 2.01 12.33
CA THR A 7 17.70 1.09 12.90
C THR A 7 17.91 0.92 14.39
N THR A 8 16.82 0.76 15.14
CA THR A 8 16.83 0.37 16.55
C THR A 8 16.87 -1.16 16.71
N LEU A 9 16.73 -1.91 15.61
CA LEU A 9 16.80 -3.37 15.61
C LEU A 9 18.25 -3.83 15.76
N LYS A 10 18.46 -4.86 16.58
CA LYS A 10 19.79 -5.42 16.83
C LYS A 10 20.31 -6.13 15.59
N ILE A 11 21.55 -5.85 15.20
CA ILE A 11 22.24 -6.54 14.12
C ILE A 11 23.24 -7.51 14.74
N THR A 12 23.04 -8.81 14.52
CA THR A 12 23.94 -9.85 15.02
C THR A 12 24.63 -10.65 13.91
N SER A 13 24.06 -10.65 12.71
CA SER A 13 24.64 -11.32 11.55
C SER A 13 24.40 -10.55 10.25
N ILE A 14 25.02 -11.02 9.16
CA ILE A 14 24.80 -10.44 7.83
C ILE A 14 23.38 -10.71 7.32
N GLU A 15 22.76 -11.82 7.73
CA GLU A 15 21.37 -12.14 7.43
C GLU A 15 20.40 -11.10 8.01
N ASP A 16 20.68 -10.58 9.22
CA ASP A 16 19.89 -9.49 9.80
C ASP A 16 19.95 -8.23 8.92
N VAL A 17 21.15 -7.88 8.43
CA VAL A 17 21.35 -6.73 7.54
C VAL A 17 20.55 -6.89 6.25
N ASN A 18 20.68 -8.05 5.59
CA ASN A 18 19.96 -8.35 4.34
C ASN A 18 18.45 -8.25 4.54
N LYS A 19 17.95 -8.79 5.66
CA LYS A 19 16.52 -8.73 6.01
C LYS A 19 16.04 -7.29 6.22
N TYR A 20 16.80 -6.46 6.92
CA TYR A 20 16.38 -5.07 7.18
C TYR A 20 16.45 -4.20 5.93
N VAL A 21 17.46 -4.41 5.08
CA VAL A 21 17.54 -3.78 3.77
C VAL A 21 16.35 -4.22 2.90
N GLN A 22 16.01 -5.51 2.91
CA GLN A 22 14.83 -6.02 2.21
C GLN A 22 13.56 -5.36 2.75
N TRP A 23 13.36 -5.25 4.06
CA TRP A 23 12.19 -4.56 4.61
C TRP A 23 12.12 -3.09 4.19
N TYR A 24 13.23 -2.36 4.28
CA TYR A 24 13.28 -0.96 3.86
C TYR A 24 13.04 -0.80 2.36
N SER A 25 13.45 -1.76 1.54
CA SER A 25 13.18 -1.73 0.10
C SER A 25 11.70 -1.81 -0.25
N HIS A 26 10.82 -2.20 0.69
CA HIS A 26 9.37 -2.19 0.52
C HIS A 26 8.72 -0.86 0.94
N ARG A 27 9.49 0.11 1.47
CA ARG A 27 8.97 1.39 1.97
C ARG A 27 8.17 2.14 0.90
N TRP A 28 8.52 2.03 -0.37
CA TRP A 28 7.79 2.70 -1.47
C TRP A 28 6.32 2.26 -1.60
N LEU A 29 5.92 1.11 -1.02
CA LEU A 29 4.53 0.65 -1.08
C LEU A 29 3.55 1.67 -0.47
N ILE A 30 3.96 2.43 0.56
CA ILE A 30 3.10 3.48 1.13
C ILE A 30 2.87 4.63 0.14
N GLU A 31 3.88 4.97 -0.66
CA GLU A 31 3.76 5.99 -1.71
C GLU A 31 2.81 5.50 -2.80
N ARG A 32 2.87 4.20 -3.14
CA ARG A 32 1.92 3.60 -4.07
C ARG A 32 0.49 3.57 -3.50
N TYR A 33 0.33 3.29 -2.22
CA TYR A 33 -0.97 3.39 -1.55
C TYR A 33 -1.53 4.82 -1.63
N HIS A 34 -0.73 5.84 -1.31
CA HIS A 34 -1.15 7.23 -1.45
C HIS A 34 -1.50 7.60 -2.89
N TYR A 35 -0.77 7.09 -3.88
CA TYR A 35 -1.12 7.27 -5.29
C TYR A 35 -2.48 6.66 -5.63
N VAL A 36 -2.75 5.42 -5.19
CA VAL A 36 -4.05 4.78 -5.41
C VAL A 36 -5.16 5.57 -4.72
N LEU A 37 -4.96 5.98 -3.47
CA LEU A 37 -5.95 6.75 -2.71
C LEU A 37 -6.29 8.10 -3.38
N LYS A 38 -5.27 8.88 -3.74
CA LYS A 38 -5.43 10.24 -4.26
C LYS A 38 -5.81 10.25 -5.73
N SER A 39 -4.97 9.63 -6.56
CA SER A 39 -5.10 9.67 -8.02
C SER A 39 -5.95 8.53 -8.56
N GLY A 40 -5.79 7.32 -8.03
CA GLY A 40 -6.55 6.14 -8.47
C GLY A 40 -8.04 6.23 -8.12
N CYS A 41 -8.37 6.46 -6.86
CA CYS A 41 -9.74 6.63 -6.39
C CYS A 41 -10.23 8.08 -6.58
N GLY A 42 -9.37 9.02 -6.97
CA GLY A 42 -9.76 10.40 -7.28
C GLY A 42 -10.20 11.21 -6.06
N MET A 43 -9.72 10.89 -4.86
CA MET A 43 -10.17 11.51 -3.61
C MET A 43 -10.04 13.04 -3.62
N GLU A 44 -8.97 13.58 -4.20
CA GLU A 44 -8.73 15.03 -4.27
C GLU A 44 -9.72 15.76 -5.21
N LYS A 45 -10.47 15.02 -6.04
CA LYS A 45 -11.51 15.57 -6.93
C LYS A 45 -12.85 15.79 -6.22
N LEU A 46 -13.04 15.26 -5.01
CA LEU A 46 -14.30 15.38 -4.28
C LEU A 46 -14.57 16.80 -3.75
N GLN A 47 -13.54 17.67 -3.70
CA GLN A 47 -13.65 19.08 -3.31
C GLN A 47 -14.49 19.31 -2.04
N LEU A 48 -14.27 18.48 -1.02
CA LEU A 48 -15.04 18.53 0.22
C LEU A 48 -14.61 19.72 1.07
N GLU A 49 -15.56 20.57 1.45
CA GLU A 49 -15.30 21.88 2.06
C GLU A 49 -15.14 21.83 3.60
N THR A 50 -15.48 20.71 4.24
CA THR A 50 -15.36 20.55 5.70
C THR A 50 -14.44 19.41 6.08
N ALA A 51 -13.68 19.61 7.16
CA ALA A 51 -12.79 18.58 7.70
C ALA A 51 -13.52 17.27 8.02
N GLN A 52 -14.72 17.36 8.61
CA GLN A 52 -15.52 16.18 8.93
C GLN A 52 -15.92 15.38 7.68
N ARG A 53 -16.31 16.04 6.58
CA ARG A 53 -16.63 15.34 5.33
C ARG A 53 -15.38 14.71 4.72
N LEU A 54 -14.23 15.39 4.81
CA LEU A 54 -12.95 14.85 4.36
C LEU A 54 -12.55 13.61 5.16
N GLU A 55 -12.70 13.61 6.48
CA GLU A 55 -12.42 12.46 7.35
C GLU A 55 -13.29 11.25 7.01
N MET A 56 -14.59 11.47 6.80
CA MET A 56 -15.52 10.40 6.40
C MET A 56 -15.14 9.82 5.03
N ALA A 57 -14.84 10.67 4.05
CA ALA A 57 -14.36 10.22 2.75
C ALA A 57 -13.02 9.47 2.87
N LEU A 58 -12.09 9.96 3.69
CA LEU A 58 -10.80 9.33 3.92
C LEU A 58 -10.99 7.92 4.49
N ALA A 59 -11.86 7.75 5.48
CA ALA A 59 -12.13 6.45 6.08
C ALA A 59 -12.63 5.43 5.05
N THR A 60 -13.61 5.81 4.24
CA THR A 60 -14.16 4.91 3.20
C THR A 60 -13.14 4.63 2.09
N TYR A 61 -12.51 5.68 1.54
CA TYR A 61 -11.61 5.55 0.40
C TYR A 61 -10.29 4.85 0.78
N SER A 62 -9.84 4.96 2.04
CA SER A 62 -8.66 4.23 2.52
C SER A 62 -8.83 2.71 2.40
N ILE A 63 -10.02 2.19 2.77
CA ILE A 63 -10.33 0.76 2.67
C ILE A 63 -10.37 0.32 1.20
N VAL A 64 -10.99 1.12 0.33
CA VAL A 64 -11.07 0.84 -1.11
C VAL A 64 -9.69 0.86 -1.75
N ALA A 65 -8.89 1.90 -1.49
CA ALA A 65 -7.55 2.05 -2.04
C ALA A 65 -6.64 0.89 -1.60
N TRP A 66 -6.71 0.48 -0.34
CA TRP A 66 -5.96 -0.68 0.15
C TRP A 66 -6.38 -1.97 -0.56
N ARG A 67 -7.69 -2.24 -0.69
CA ARG A 67 -8.20 -3.42 -1.41
C ARG A 67 -7.76 -3.44 -2.87
N LEU A 68 -7.85 -2.31 -3.58
CA LEU A 68 -7.40 -2.19 -4.96
C LEU A 68 -5.90 -2.44 -5.10
N LEU A 69 -5.09 -1.87 -4.19
CA LEU A 69 -3.66 -2.09 -4.17
C LEU A 69 -3.32 -3.57 -3.94
N TRP A 70 -3.94 -4.19 -2.94
CA TRP A 70 -3.75 -5.59 -2.61
C TRP A 70 -4.12 -6.51 -3.78
N LEU A 71 -5.31 -6.33 -4.37
CA LEU A 71 -5.75 -7.06 -5.56
C LEU A 71 -4.76 -6.92 -6.72
N THR A 72 -4.24 -5.70 -6.94
CA THR A 72 -3.25 -5.44 -7.99
C THR A 72 -1.98 -6.26 -7.79
N TYR A 73 -1.46 -6.36 -6.56
CA TYR A 73 -0.26 -7.16 -6.31
C TYR A 73 -0.53 -8.66 -6.30
N LEU A 74 -1.71 -9.09 -5.82
CA LEU A 74 -2.12 -10.48 -5.90
C LEU A 74 -2.15 -10.96 -7.35
N ALA A 75 -2.79 -10.20 -8.24
CA ALA A 75 -2.84 -10.51 -9.67
C ALA A 75 -1.45 -10.49 -10.34
N ARG A 76 -0.53 -9.64 -9.87
CA ARG A 76 0.85 -9.62 -10.39
C ARG A 76 1.69 -10.80 -9.91
N GLY A 77 1.50 -11.23 -8.67
CA GLY A 77 2.21 -12.39 -8.09
C GLY A 77 1.70 -13.72 -8.64
N SER A 78 0.40 -13.80 -8.94
CA SER A 78 -0.26 -15.02 -9.40
C SER A 78 -1.25 -14.71 -10.53
N PRO A 79 -0.76 -14.41 -11.75
CA PRO A 79 -1.60 -13.92 -12.85
C PRO A 79 -2.60 -14.95 -13.38
N THR A 80 -2.39 -16.24 -13.12
CA THR A 80 -3.27 -17.33 -13.58
C THR A 80 -4.24 -17.82 -12.50
N SER A 81 -4.25 -17.21 -11.32
CA SER A 81 -5.19 -17.56 -10.25
C SER A 81 -6.63 -17.19 -10.62
N SER A 82 -7.59 -18.02 -10.21
CA SER A 82 -9.02 -17.72 -10.37
C SER A 82 -9.41 -16.48 -9.54
N CYS A 83 -10.25 -15.61 -10.10
CA CYS A 83 -10.80 -14.47 -9.38
C CYS A 83 -11.74 -14.88 -8.24
N GLU A 84 -12.27 -16.10 -8.26
CA GLU A 84 -13.12 -16.69 -7.22
C GLU A 84 -12.40 -16.85 -5.88
N GLN A 85 -11.06 -16.78 -5.86
CA GLN A 85 -10.29 -16.74 -4.61
C GLN A 85 -10.56 -15.49 -3.77
N VAL A 86 -11.10 -14.43 -4.39
CA VAL A 86 -11.31 -13.14 -3.76
C VAL A 86 -12.72 -12.59 -3.96
N LEU A 87 -13.36 -12.92 -5.08
CA LEU A 87 -14.69 -12.42 -5.46
C LEU A 87 -15.72 -13.53 -5.30
N GLU A 88 -16.80 -13.25 -4.59
CA GLU A 88 -17.97 -14.12 -4.55
C GLU A 88 -18.87 -13.87 -5.77
N PRO A 89 -19.57 -14.89 -6.30
CA PRO A 89 -20.58 -14.70 -7.32
C PRO A 89 -21.72 -13.80 -6.81
N SER A 90 -22.22 -12.91 -7.68
CA SER A 90 -23.35 -12.01 -7.42
C SER A 90 -24.70 -12.69 -7.50
#